data_AF-A0A6J6BTG2-F1
#
_entry.id   AF-A0A6J6BTG2-F1
#
_cell.length_a   1.000
_cell.length_b   1.000
_cell.length_c   1.000
_cell.angle_alpha   90.00
_cell.angle_beta   90.00
_cell.angle_gamma   90.00
#
_symmetry.space_group_name_H-M   'P 1'
#
loop_
_entity.id
_entity.type
_entity.pdbx_description
1 polymer ?
#
loop_
_entity_poly.entity_id
_entity_poly.type
_entity_poly.pdbx_seq_one_letter_code
_entity_poly.pdbx_strand_id
1 'polypeptide(L)'
;MPIQLEEGMLSVWHWEYPNGARVYTDGCFAPANGGEPIPVIDFQHDLHWLDAAGRPVSYEKFGDEVVGLAGIVVFTLQGGRKITVEATGRWAQRYSQIANRADNVLGGGLSEMQVKTSDGVSGTAIFEITGQFHHRYFPIARGANFPPDGQ
;
A
#
# COMPACT_ATOMS: atom_id res chain seq x y z
N MET A 1 -1.11 6.71 1.61
CA MET A 1 -0.06 6.44 0.60
C MET A 1 0.09 7.62 -0.36
N PRO A 2 1.04 8.56 -0.14
CA PRO A 2 1.30 9.67 -1.05
C PRO A 2 2.19 9.26 -2.24
N ILE A 3 1.81 9.70 -3.44
CA ILE A 3 2.57 9.59 -4.69
C ILE A 3 2.76 10.99 -5.24
N GLN A 4 4.02 11.39 -5.42
CA GLN A 4 4.38 12.64 -6.06
C GLN A 4 4.57 12.42 -7.57
N LEU A 5 3.79 13.13 -8.37
CA LEU A 5 3.89 13.20 -9.82
C LEU A 5 4.19 14.65 -10.24
N GLU A 6 4.53 14.86 -11.50
CA GLU A 6 4.72 16.22 -12.06
C GLU A 6 3.42 17.04 -12.01
N GLU A 7 2.29 16.41 -12.36
CA GLU A 7 0.98 17.08 -12.41
C GLU A 7 0.35 17.33 -11.03
N GLY A 8 0.86 16.72 -9.96
CA GLY A 8 0.28 16.81 -8.62
C GLY A 8 0.64 15.66 -7.71
N MET A 9 -0.06 15.57 -6.59
CA MET A 9 0.12 14.51 -5.59
C MET A 9 -1.15 13.67 -5.48
N LEU A 10 -1.01 12.35 -5.60
CA LEU A 10 -2.08 11.40 -5.26
C LEU A 10 -1.90 10.93 -3.83
N SER A 11 -2.97 10.86 -3.04
CA SER A 11 -2.93 10.18 -1.75
C SER A 11 -4.22 9.42 -1.50
N VAL A 12 -4.09 8.21 -0.94
CA VAL A 12 -5.22 7.38 -0.52
C VAL A 12 -4.93 6.74 0.84
N TRP A 13 -5.97 6.62 1.66
CA TRP A 13 -6.05 5.71 2.79
C TRP A 13 -7.03 4.60 2.45
N HIS A 14 -6.63 3.35 2.65
CA HIS A 14 -7.39 2.17 2.30
C HIS A 14 -7.30 1.13 3.41
N TRP A 15 -8.44 0.58 3.82
CA TRP A 15 -8.54 -0.46 4.85
C TRP A 15 -9.45 -1.58 4.36
N GLU A 16 -9.02 -2.81 4.56
CA GLU A 16 -9.75 -4.03 4.22
C GLU A 16 -9.78 -4.98 5.42
N TYR A 17 -10.82 -5.81 5.48
CA TYR A 17 -10.86 -6.98 6.35
C TYR A 17 -9.89 -8.06 5.84
N PRO A 18 -9.54 -9.05 6.68
CA PRO A 18 -8.80 -10.25 6.29
C PRO A 18 -9.21 -10.93 4.98
N ASN A 19 -10.52 -10.90 4.68
CA ASN A 19 -11.12 -11.49 3.49
C ASN A 19 -11.06 -10.59 2.24
N GLY A 20 -10.45 -9.41 2.31
CA GLY A 20 -10.37 -8.42 1.23
C GLY A 20 -11.61 -7.54 1.09
N ALA A 21 -12.60 -7.63 1.98
CA ALA A 21 -13.74 -6.72 1.96
C ALA A 21 -13.30 -5.33 2.42
N ARG A 22 -13.58 -4.32 1.57
CA ARG A 22 -13.28 -2.91 1.84
C ARG A 22 -14.04 -2.40 3.07
N VAL A 23 -13.30 -1.84 4.02
CA VAL A 23 -13.83 -1.15 5.22
C VAL A 23 -13.88 0.35 4.98
N TYR A 24 -12.79 0.90 4.43
CA TYR A 24 -12.63 2.33 4.23
C TYR A 24 -11.76 2.60 3.01
N THR A 25 -12.11 3.63 2.25
CA THR A 25 -11.29 4.15 1.15
C THR A 25 -11.59 5.62 0.99
N ASP A 26 -10.56 6.44 1.08
CA ASP A 26 -10.68 7.89 0.90
C ASP A 26 -9.33 8.47 0.48
N GLY A 27 -9.36 9.62 -0.18
CA GLY A 27 -8.17 10.22 -0.76
C GLY A 27 -8.50 11.26 -1.82
N CYS A 28 -7.46 11.85 -2.38
CA CYS A 28 -7.59 12.82 -3.46
C CYS A 28 -6.33 12.87 -4.32
N PHE A 29 -6.53 13.41 -5.52
CA PHE A 29 -5.47 14.01 -6.33
C PHE A 29 -5.45 15.52 -6.05
N ALA A 30 -4.32 16.04 -5.61
CA ALA A 30 -4.08 17.47 -5.43
C ALA A 30 -3.24 18.00 -6.61
N PRO A 31 -3.81 18.78 -7.54
CA PRO A 31 -3.09 19.32 -8.69
C PRO A 31 -1.93 20.24 -8.29
N ALA A 32 -0.79 20.14 -8.97
CA ALA A 32 0.39 20.97 -8.73
C ALA A 32 0.15 22.47 -9.04
N ASN A 33 -0.86 22.79 -9.85
CA ASN A 33 -1.24 24.16 -10.18
C ASN A 33 -2.07 24.87 -9.10
N GLY A 34 -2.31 24.22 -7.95
CA GLY A 34 -3.09 24.77 -6.85
C GLY A 34 -4.60 24.71 -7.04
N GLY A 35 -5.08 23.96 -8.03
CA GLY A 35 -6.51 23.69 -8.20
C GLY A 35 -7.11 22.87 -7.05
N GLU A 36 -8.44 22.82 -7.00
CA GLU A 36 -9.17 22.05 -5.99
C GLU A 36 -8.81 20.55 -6.04
N PRO A 37 -8.65 19.88 -4.89
CA PRO A 37 -8.41 18.44 -4.85
C PRO A 37 -9.56 17.66 -5.49
N ILE A 38 -9.22 16.68 -6.32
CA ILE A 38 -10.18 15.78 -6.96
C ILE A 38 -10.28 14.50 -6.13
N PRO A 39 -11.44 14.17 -5.54
CA PRO A 39 -11.58 12.98 -4.71
C PRO A 39 -11.25 11.68 -5.44
N VAL A 40 -10.61 10.74 -4.74
CA VAL A 40 -10.47 9.34 -5.18
C VAL A 40 -11.74 8.60 -4.77
N ILE A 41 -12.51 8.13 -5.76
CA ILE A 41 -13.79 7.44 -5.55
C ILE A 41 -13.68 5.92 -5.62
N ASP A 42 -12.59 5.40 -6.18
CA ASP A 42 -12.26 3.98 -6.14
C ASP A 42 -10.74 3.77 -6.10
N PHE A 43 -10.30 2.73 -5.41
CA PHE A 43 -8.91 2.34 -5.30
C PHE A 43 -8.79 0.82 -5.41
N GLN A 44 -7.88 0.37 -6.26
CA GLN A 44 -7.55 -1.04 -6.45
C GLN A 44 -6.05 -1.22 -6.31
N HIS A 45 -5.64 -2.34 -5.74
CA HIS A 45 -4.24 -2.66 -5.57
C HIS A 45 -3.95 -4.12 -5.90
N ASP A 46 -2.85 -4.31 -6.61
CA ASP A 46 -2.21 -5.60 -6.75
C ASP A 46 -0.71 -5.47 -6.50
N LEU A 47 -0.35 -5.53 -5.23
CA LEU A 47 1.02 -5.45 -4.76
C LEU A 47 1.49 -6.81 -4.23
N HIS A 48 2.80 -7.03 -4.28
CA HIS A 48 3.47 -8.22 -3.78
C HIS A 48 4.77 -7.85 -3.07
N TRP A 49 5.03 -8.51 -1.95
CA TRP A 49 6.33 -8.48 -1.29
C TRP A 49 7.39 -9.17 -2.15
N LEU A 50 8.61 -8.66 -2.13
CA LEU A 50 9.73 -9.17 -2.93
C LEU A 50 10.87 -9.68 -2.06
N ASP A 51 11.54 -10.75 -2.52
CA ASP A 51 12.80 -11.23 -1.97
C ASP A 51 14.03 -10.47 -2.53
N ALA A 52 15.22 -10.80 -2.04
CA ALA A 52 16.49 -10.20 -2.49
C ALA A 52 16.79 -10.40 -3.99
N ALA A 53 16.14 -11.36 -4.65
CA ALA A 53 16.26 -11.59 -6.09
C ALA A 53 15.16 -10.87 -6.90
N GLY A 54 14.31 -10.07 -6.25
CA GLY A 54 13.21 -9.34 -6.88
C GLY A 54 12.01 -10.23 -7.23
N ARG A 55 11.89 -11.41 -6.63
CA ARG A 55 10.80 -12.36 -6.88
C ARG A 55 9.73 -12.21 -5.81
N PRO A 56 8.44 -12.44 -6.12
CA PRO A 56 7.38 -12.48 -5.12
C PRO A 56 7.70 -13.46 -3.99
N VAL A 57 7.54 -13.03 -2.75
CA VAL A 57 7.75 -13.83 -1.53
C VAL A 57 6.61 -13.62 -0.55
N SER A 58 6.36 -14.63 0.29
CA SER A 58 5.43 -14.49 1.41
C SER A 58 6.01 -13.59 2.49
N TYR A 59 5.16 -12.81 3.17
CA TYR A 59 5.58 -12.06 4.36
C TYR A 59 5.88 -12.99 5.54
N GLU A 60 5.31 -14.21 5.56
CA GLU A 60 5.34 -15.10 6.73
C GLU A 60 4.90 -14.34 8.00
N LYS A 61 5.44 -14.69 9.18
CA LYS A 61 5.09 -14.01 10.44
C LYS A 61 5.80 -12.66 10.61
N PHE A 62 7.05 -12.53 10.13
CA PHE A 62 7.93 -11.39 10.44
C PHE A 62 8.52 -10.65 9.25
N GLY A 63 8.28 -11.12 8.02
CA GLY A 63 8.80 -10.50 6.80
C GLY A 63 10.32 -10.64 6.66
N ASP A 64 10.90 -11.73 7.19
CA ASP A 64 12.36 -11.89 7.27
C ASP A 64 13.00 -11.90 5.87
N GLU A 65 12.35 -12.54 4.90
CA GLU A 65 12.84 -12.63 3.51
C GLU A 65 12.42 -11.43 2.65
N VAL A 66 11.51 -10.58 3.14
CA VAL A 66 10.99 -9.45 2.36
C VAL A 66 12.02 -8.33 2.34
N VAL A 67 12.39 -7.83 1.16
CA VAL A 67 13.28 -6.68 0.98
C VAL A 67 12.63 -5.51 0.25
N GLY A 68 11.52 -5.76 -0.44
CA GLY A 68 10.85 -4.76 -1.26
C GLY A 68 9.39 -5.06 -1.53
N LEU A 69 8.79 -4.20 -2.33
CA LEU A 69 7.38 -4.21 -2.70
C LEU A 69 7.27 -3.81 -4.17
N ALA A 70 6.45 -4.51 -4.95
CA ALA A 70 6.13 -4.08 -6.30
C ALA A 70 4.72 -4.48 -6.72
N GLY A 71 4.24 -3.86 -7.79
CA GLY A 71 2.98 -4.20 -8.44
C GLY A 71 2.26 -2.98 -8.98
N ILE A 72 0.94 -3.07 -9.05
CA ILE A 72 0.10 -2.05 -9.67
C ILE A 72 -0.90 -1.51 -8.65
N VAL A 73 -1.13 -0.21 -8.68
CA VAL A 73 -2.28 0.41 -8.00
C VAL A 73 -3.06 1.26 -9.00
N VAL A 74 -4.38 1.30 -8.85
CA VAL A 74 -5.28 2.04 -9.74
C VAL A 74 -6.15 2.96 -8.92
N PHE A 75 -6.12 4.25 -9.26
CA PHE A 75 -6.96 5.27 -8.67
C PHE A 75 -8.04 5.66 -9.67
N THR A 76 -9.30 5.66 -9.26
CA THR A 76 -10.38 6.31 -10.02
C THR A 76 -10.76 7.60 -9.32
N LEU A 77 -10.61 8.73 -10.02
CA LEU A 77 -10.95 10.05 -9.53
C LEU A 77 -12.41 10.38 -9.80
N GLN A 78 -12.98 11.28 -9.00
CA GLN A 78 -14.25 11.92 -9.31
C GLN A 78 -14.15 12.60 -10.69
N GLY A 79 -15.17 12.38 -11.53
CA GLY A 79 -15.11 12.76 -12.95
C GLY A 79 -14.59 11.63 -13.87
N GLY A 80 -14.19 10.48 -13.32
CA GLY A 80 -13.97 9.24 -14.05
C GLY A 80 -12.55 9.01 -14.58
N ARG A 81 -11.61 9.95 -14.37
CA ARG A 81 -10.20 9.75 -14.73
C ARG A 81 -9.64 8.57 -13.93
N LYS A 82 -8.99 7.63 -14.62
CA LYS A 82 -8.25 6.53 -14.00
C LYS A 82 -6.76 6.78 -14.12
N ILE A 83 -6.03 6.62 -13.03
CA ILE A 83 -4.57 6.69 -13.00
C ILE A 83 -4.06 5.32 -12.55
N THR A 84 -3.45 4.60 -13.49
CA THR A 84 -2.81 3.31 -13.21
C THR A 84 -1.34 3.57 -12.96
N VAL A 85 -0.83 3.05 -11.84
CA VAL A 85 0.54 3.26 -11.39
C VAL A 85 1.21 1.91 -11.21
N GLU A 86 2.27 1.65 -11.98
CA GLU A 86 3.23 0.61 -11.69
C GLU A 86 4.23 1.14 -10.66
N ALA A 87 4.48 0.37 -9.61
CA ALA A 87 5.36 0.76 -8.50
C ALA A 87 6.34 -0.37 -8.17
N THR A 88 7.58 0.00 -7.85
CA THR A 88 8.58 -0.91 -7.29
C THR A 88 9.42 -0.16 -6.28
N GLY A 89 9.78 -0.80 -5.18
CA GLY A 89 10.42 -0.13 -4.08
C GLY A 89 11.05 -1.07 -3.06
N ARG A 90 11.71 -0.43 -2.11
CA ARG A 90 12.44 -1.06 -1.00
C ARG A 90 11.95 -0.52 0.32
N TRP A 91 12.30 -1.19 1.40
CA TRP A 91 12.03 -0.67 2.74
C TRP A 91 12.64 0.71 2.96
N ALA A 92 11.80 1.66 3.38
CA ALA A 92 12.22 2.90 4.03
C ALA A 92 12.26 2.70 5.55
N GLN A 93 11.27 2.02 6.12
CA GLN A 93 11.23 1.66 7.54
C GLN A 93 10.38 0.41 7.78
N ARG A 94 10.85 -0.51 8.63
CA ARG A 94 10.08 -1.68 9.06
C ARG A 94 9.46 -1.47 10.43
N TYR A 95 8.19 -1.80 10.59
CA TYR A 95 7.56 -1.78 11.91
C TYR A 95 8.08 -2.90 12.81
N SER A 96 8.47 -4.05 12.26
CA SER A 96 9.08 -5.15 13.02
C SER A 96 10.53 -4.90 13.47
N GLN A 97 11.21 -3.85 12.99
CA GLN A 97 12.49 -3.43 13.57
C GLN A 97 12.30 -2.49 14.77
N ILE A 98 11.21 -1.72 14.77
CA ILE A 98 10.82 -0.84 15.89
C ILE A 98 10.11 -1.65 16.99
N ALA A 99 9.26 -2.58 16.59
CA ALA A 99 8.59 -3.52 17.45
C ALA A 99 9.40 -4.80 17.55
N ASN A 100 9.99 -5.06 18.71
CA ASN A 100 10.53 -6.38 19.06
C ASN A 100 9.60 -7.49 18.54
N ARG A 101 10.17 -8.63 18.12
CA ARG A 101 9.46 -9.83 17.61
C ARG A 101 8.46 -10.41 18.63
N ALA A 102 7.42 -9.65 18.90
CA ALA A 102 6.39 -9.87 19.87
C ALA A 102 5.08 -10.07 19.12
N ASP A 103 4.27 -10.97 19.65
CA ASP A 103 2.90 -11.11 19.20
C ASP A 103 2.13 -9.83 19.51
N ASN A 104 1.05 -9.63 18.76
CA ASN A 104 0.19 -8.46 18.81
C ASN A 104 0.83 -7.12 18.44
N VAL A 105 1.81 -7.12 17.53
CA VAL A 105 2.34 -5.89 16.94
C VAL A 105 2.21 -5.90 15.42
N LEU A 106 1.99 -4.71 14.85
CA LEU A 106 1.86 -4.47 13.42
C LEU A 106 3.07 -5.02 12.63
N GLY A 107 2.76 -5.78 11.59
CA GLY A 107 3.69 -6.13 10.51
C GLY A 107 3.74 -5.04 9.44
N GLY A 108 4.61 -5.26 8.46
CA GLY A 108 4.82 -4.34 7.34
C GLY A 108 5.64 -3.10 7.71
N GLY A 109 5.28 -1.96 7.12
CA GLY A 109 5.98 -0.69 7.31
C GLY A 109 5.88 0.22 6.08
N LEU A 110 6.87 1.11 5.96
CA LEU A 110 6.98 2.11 4.91
C LEU A 110 7.96 1.62 3.83
N SER A 111 7.55 1.69 2.57
CA SER A 111 8.37 1.40 1.40
C SER A 111 8.59 2.67 0.58
N GLU A 112 9.84 2.99 0.28
CA GLU A 112 10.21 4.04 -0.69
C GLU A 112 10.08 3.44 -2.09
N MET A 113 9.23 4.07 -2.91
CA MET A 113 8.84 3.55 -4.22
C MET A 113 9.29 4.48 -5.34
N GLN A 114 9.74 3.87 -6.43
CA GLN A 114 9.73 4.45 -7.77
C GLN A 114 8.43 4.08 -8.44
N VAL A 115 7.80 5.03 -9.12
CA VAL A 115 6.52 4.80 -9.79
C VAL A 115 6.53 5.27 -11.24
N LYS A 116 5.68 4.63 -12.05
CA LYS A 116 5.39 5.04 -13.41
C LYS A 116 3.90 4.90 -13.69
N THR A 117 3.27 5.96 -14.17
CA THR A 117 1.87 5.92 -14.60
C THR A 117 1.76 5.29 -16.00
N SER A 118 0.58 4.78 -16.34
CA SER A 118 0.33 4.16 -17.66
C SER A 118 0.50 5.12 -18.84
N ASP A 119 0.36 6.42 -18.62
CA ASP A 119 0.63 7.47 -19.61
C ASP A 119 2.11 7.92 -19.64
N GLY A 120 2.97 7.28 -18.84
CA GLY A 120 4.43 7.38 -18.93
C GLY A 120 5.09 8.34 -17.95
N VAL A 121 4.32 9.02 -17.09
CA VAL A 121 4.85 9.94 -16.07
C VAL A 121 5.57 9.13 -14.98
N SER A 122 6.77 9.56 -14.62
CA SER A 122 7.54 8.95 -13.54
C SER A 122 7.43 9.79 -12.26
N GLY A 123 7.54 9.15 -11.11
CA GLY A 123 7.45 9.81 -9.82
C GLY A 123 8.00 8.96 -8.68
N THR A 124 7.82 9.44 -7.46
CA THR A 124 8.21 8.73 -6.24
C THR A 124 7.06 8.67 -5.26
N ALA A 125 7.10 7.69 -4.35
CA ALA A 125 6.05 7.52 -3.36
C ALA A 125 6.57 6.90 -2.06
N ILE A 126 5.77 7.04 -1.00
CA ILE A 126 5.88 6.22 0.21
C ILE A 126 4.63 5.35 0.31
N PHE A 127 4.81 4.04 0.21
CA PHE A 127 3.73 3.07 0.40
C PHE A 127 3.79 2.54 1.81
N GLU A 128 2.69 2.68 2.54
CA GLU A 128 2.51 2.03 3.84
C GLU A 128 1.58 0.84 3.66
N ILE A 129 2.10 -0.37 3.93
CA ILE A 129 1.28 -1.56 4.09
C ILE A 129 1.53 -2.07 5.49
N THR A 130 0.48 -2.12 6.29
CA THR A 130 0.54 -2.52 7.70
C THR A 130 -0.65 -3.41 8.05
N GLY A 131 -0.45 -4.29 9.02
CA GLY A 131 -1.48 -5.24 9.43
C GLY A 131 -0.97 -6.25 10.44
N GLN A 132 -1.90 -6.90 11.12
CA GLN A 132 -1.60 -7.82 12.22
C GLN A 132 -2.32 -9.18 12.06
N PHE A 133 -3.39 -9.22 11.28
CA PHE A 133 -4.24 -10.40 11.10
C PHE A 133 -4.02 -11.02 9.72
N HIS A 134 -4.55 -12.23 9.54
CA HIS A 134 -4.45 -12.94 8.26
C HIS A 134 -4.98 -12.05 7.13
N HIS A 135 -4.16 -11.81 6.11
CA HIS A 135 -4.52 -11.02 4.94
C HIS A 135 -3.62 -11.44 3.77
N ARG A 136 -3.94 -11.09 2.51
CA ARG A 136 -3.07 -11.38 1.36
C ARG A 136 -1.62 -10.89 1.56
N TYR A 137 -1.44 -9.77 2.26
CA TYR A 137 -0.13 -9.22 2.58
C TYR A 137 0.50 -9.82 3.84
N PHE A 138 -0.28 -10.49 4.69
CA PHE A 138 0.12 -11.02 6.00
C PHE A 138 -0.49 -12.42 6.20
N PRO A 139 0.00 -13.46 5.50
CA PRO A 139 -0.62 -14.78 5.50
C PRO A 139 -0.51 -15.52 6.84
N ILE A 140 0.45 -15.15 7.70
CA ILE A 140 0.52 -15.65 9.08
C ILE A 140 0.19 -14.51 10.02
N ALA A 141 -0.93 -14.64 10.75
CA ALA A 141 -1.36 -13.66 11.72
C ALA A 141 -0.32 -13.48 12.85
N ARG A 142 -0.10 -12.22 13.23
CA ARG A 142 0.69 -11.80 14.40
C ARG A 142 -0.21 -11.48 15.59
N GLY A 143 -1.48 -11.20 15.32
CA GLY A 143 -2.50 -10.88 16.31
C GLY A 143 -3.41 -12.03 16.64
N ALA A 144 -3.92 -12.01 17.86
CA ALA A 144 -5.03 -12.86 18.29
C ALA A 144 -6.30 -12.01 18.47
N ASN A 145 -7.45 -12.69 18.59
CA ASN A 145 -8.74 -12.08 18.94
C ASN A 145 -9.19 -10.98 17.96
N PHE A 146 -9.07 -11.23 16.65
CA PHE A 146 -9.70 -10.35 15.67
C PHE A 146 -11.20 -10.27 15.98
N PRO A 147 -11.81 -9.08 16.08
CA PRO A 147 -13.25 -8.96 16.20
C PRO A 147 -13.90 -9.73 15.04
N PRO A 148 -14.96 -10.51 15.26
CA PRO A 148 -15.67 -11.17 14.17
C PRO A 148 -16.04 -10.10 13.13
N ASP A 149 -15.75 -10.39 11.85
CA ASP A 149 -16.00 -9.51 10.71
C ASP A 149 -17.33 -8.80 10.92
N GLY A 150 -17.29 -7.46 11.06
CA GLY A 150 -18.42 -6.66 11.49
C GLY A 150 -19.69 -7.05 10.74
N GLN A 151 -20.67 -7.59 11.46
CA GLN A 151 -22.02 -7.81 10.95
C GLN A 151 -22.73 -6.48 10.72
#